data_AF-A0AAP8QEN8-F1
#
_entry.id   AF-A0AAP8QEN8-F1
#
_cell.length_a   1.000
_cell.length_b   1.000
_cell.length_c   1.000
_cell.angle_alpha   90.00
_cell.angle_beta   90.00
_cell.angle_gamma   90.00
#
_symmetry.space_group_name_H-M   'P 1'
#
loop_
_entity.id
_entity.type
_entity.pdbx_description
1 polymer ?
#
loop_
_entity_poly.entity_id
_entity_poly.type
_entity_poly.pdbx_seq_one_letter_code
_entity_poly.pdbx_strand_id
1 'polypeptide(L)'
;MLIIDEIGADIPAHWEMSDLFGVLESRQDRLPTLYGSNLSVLELEEKYNERNKDWGTRLMERVLGGGDVVEVTGDSERFDKY
;
A
#
# COMPACT_ATOMS: atom_id res chain seq x y z
N MET A 1 1.65 -5.21 15.88
CA MET A 1 1.63 -4.09 14.93
C MET A 1 2.43 -4.50 13.70
N LEU A 2 1.94 -4.21 12.49
CA LEU A 2 2.65 -4.46 11.23
C LEU A 2 2.89 -3.11 10.54
N ILE A 3 4.05 -2.95 9.92
CA ILE A 3 4.39 -1.79 9.10
C ILE A 3 4.78 -2.34 7.74
N ILE A 4 4.15 -1.81 6.69
CA ILE A 4 4.47 -2.09 5.30
C ILE A 4 4.98 -0.77 4.72
N ASP A 5 6.29 -0.69 4.52
CA ASP A 5 6.96 0.49 4.00
C ASP A 5 7.16 0.41 2.49
N GLU A 6 7.22 1.57 1.83
CA GLU A 6 7.36 1.74 0.38
C GLU A 6 6.43 0.83 -0.47
N ILE A 7 5.17 0.66 -0.05
CA ILE A 7 4.18 -0.07 -0.85
C ILE A 7 4.05 0.59 -2.23
N GLY A 8 4.08 -0.25 -3.27
CA GLY A 8 4.05 0.21 -4.65
C GLY A 8 5.40 0.64 -5.24
N ALA A 9 6.53 0.49 -4.53
CA ALA A 9 7.86 0.62 -5.15
C ALA A 9 8.02 -0.42 -6.28
N ASP A 10 7.85 -1.69 -5.94
CA ASP A 10 7.76 -2.81 -6.88
C ASP A 10 6.33 -3.33 -6.99
N ILE A 11 5.98 -3.84 -8.19
CA ILE A 11 4.69 -4.49 -8.44
C ILE A 11 4.90 -6.00 -8.25
N PRO A 12 4.31 -6.64 -7.23
CA PRO A 12 4.52 -8.07 -7.00
C PRO A 12 3.94 -8.93 -8.12
N ALA A 13 4.43 -10.17 -8.24
CA ALA A 13 3.78 -11.20 -9.03
C ALA A 13 2.40 -11.55 -8.46
N HIS A 14 1.56 -12.20 -9.27
CA HIS A 14 0.18 -12.53 -8.89
C HIS A 14 0.06 -13.33 -7.58
N TRP A 15 0.95 -14.31 -7.38
CA TRP A 15 0.93 -15.15 -6.18
C TRP A 15 1.32 -14.36 -4.92
N GLU A 16 2.31 -13.47 -5.03
CA GLU A 16 2.73 -12.56 -3.94
C GLU A 16 1.60 -11.58 -3.56
N MET A 17 0.81 -11.12 -4.54
CA MET A 17 -0.36 -10.28 -4.29
C MET A 17 -1.44 -11.03 -3.52
N SER A 18 -1.66 -12.31 -3.83
CA SER A 18 -2.62 -13.17 -3.12
C SER A 18 -2.18 -13.41 -1.67
N ASP A 19 -0.89 -13.64 -1.45
CA ASP A 19 -0.33 -13.82 -0.10
C ASP A 19 -0.45 -12.54 0.73
N LEU A 20 -0.10 -11.39 0.15
CA LEU A 20 -0.29 -10.08 0.78
C LEU A 20 -1.76 -9.85 1.15
N PHE A 21 -2.68 -10.11 0.22
CA PHE A 21 -4.11 -9.97 0.46
C PHE A 21 -4.58 -10.83 1.63
N GLY A 22 -4.16 -12.10 1.70
CA GLY A 22 -4.50 -12.99 2.81
C GLY A 22 -3.99 -12.46 4.16
N VAL A 23 -2.80 -11.87 4.20
CA VAL A 23 -2.26 -11.21 5.40
C VAL A 23 -3.13 -10.03 5.78
N LEU A 24 -3.45 -9.12 4.85
CA LEU A 24 -4.27 -7.94 5.14
C LEU A 24 -5.68 -8.32 5.61
N GLU A 25 -6.30 -9.29 4.95
CA GLU A 25 -7.63 -9.80 5.31
C GLU A 25 -7.66 -10.41 6.72
N SER A 26 -6.64 -11.19 7.09
CA SER A 26 -6.56 -11.80 8.43
C SER A 26 -6.44 -10.78 9.58
N ARG A 27 -5.97 -9.56 9.25
CA ARG A 27 -5.68 -8.48 10.19
C ARG A 27 -6.78 -7.44 10.27
N GLN A 28 -7.67 -7.42 9.29
CA GLN A 28 -8.80 -6.49 9.25
C GLN A 28 -9.61 -6.60 10.53
N ASP A 29 -9.92 -5.44 11.13
CA ASP A 29 -10.64 -5.28 12.40
C ASP A 29 -10.00 -5.92 13.65
N ARG A 30 -8.77 -6.45 13.54
CA ARG A 30 -8.09 -7.16 14.63
C ARG A 30 -6.81 -6.48 15.07
N LEU A 31 -5.99 -6.02 14.13
CA LEU A 31 -4.64 -5.51 14.42
C LEU A 31 -4.31 -4.30 13.55
N PRO A 32 -3.77 -3.21 14.15
CA PRO A 32 -3.38 -2.03 13.39
C PRO A 32 -2.24 -2.35 12.41
N THR A 33 -2.33 -1.76 11.22
CA THR A 33 -1.33 -1.87 10.15
C THR A 33 -1.05 -0.46 9.62
N LEU A 34 0.23 -0.09 9.56
CA LEU A 34 0.69 1.18 9.00
C LEU A 34 1.25 0.93 7.61
N TYR A 35 0.90 1.79 6.65
CA TYR A 35 1.38 1.73 5.27
C TYR A 35 2.15 3.00 4.94
N GLY A 36 3.32 2.86 4.33
CA GLY A 36 4.11 3.96 3.77
C GLY A 36 4.18 3.82 2.25
N SER A 37 3.92 4.90 1.51
CA SER A 37 3.91 4.91 0.04
C SER A 37 4.35 6.28 -0.48
N ASN A 38 5.06 6.27 -1.62
CA ASN A 38 5.31 7.50 -2.41
C ASN A 38 4.19 7.77 -3.43
N LEU A 39 3.22 6.85 -3.54
CA LEU A 39 2.09 6.91 -4.45
C LEU A 39 0.80 7.10 -3.64
N SER A 40 -0.12 7.88 -4.19
CA SER A 40 -1.49 7.93 -3.71
C SER A 40 -2.19 6.57 -3.86
N VAL A 41 -3.30 6.38 -3.15
CA VAL A 41 -4.08 5.14 -3.21
C VAL A 41 -4.58 4.85 -4.63
N LEU A 42 -4.96 5.88 -5.39
CA LEU A 42 -5.40 5.72 -6.77
C LEU A 42 -4.25 5.31 -7.69
N GLU A 43 -3.08 5.92 -7.54
CA GLU A 43 -1.88 5.54 -8.32
C GLU A 43 -1.43 4.12 -7.98
N LEU A 44 -1.53 3.70 -6.72
CA LEU A 44 -1.27 2.31 -6.31
C LEU A 44 -2.24 1.35 -6.98
N GLU A 45 -3.54 1.67 -6.97
CA GLU A 45 -4.57 0.86 -7.62
C GLU A 45 -4.28 0.68 -9.12
N GLU A 46 -4.02 1.79 -9.83
CA GLU A 46 -3.69 1.77 -11.26
C GLU A 46 -2.44 0.93 -11.52
N LYS A 47 -1.36 1.20 -10.79
CA LYS A 47 -0.09 0.50 -10.92
C LYS A 47 -0.21 -1.00 -10.67
N TYR A 48 -0.99 -1.42 -9.66
CA TYR A 48 -1.24 -2.84 -9.42
C TYR A 48 -2.09 -3.50 -10.49
N ASN A 49 -3.07 -2.77 -11.02
CA ASN A 49 -3.96 -3.24 -12.08
C ASN A 49 -3.24 -3.41 -13.44
N GLU A 50 -2.15 -2.67 -13.70
CA GLU A 50 -1.33 -2.85 -14.92
C GLU A 50 -0.80 -4.28 -15.06
N ARG A 51 -0.33 -4.86 -13.95
CA ARG A 51 0.24 -6.21 -13.92
C ARG A 51 -0.78 -7.29 -13.57
N ASN A 52 -1.75 -6.96 -12.71
CA ASN A 52 -2.75 -7.88 -12.20
C ASN A 52 -4.13 -7.19 -12.21
N LYS A 53 -4.83 -7.29 -13.34
CA LYS A 53 -6.16 -6.67 -13.50
C LYS A 53 -7.10 -7.03 -12.34
N ASP A 54 -7.85 -6.03 -11.86
CA ASP A 54 -8.82 -6.07 -10.76
C ASP A 54 -8.22 -6.34 -9.36
N TRP A 55 -6.91 -6.64 -9.25
CA TRP A 55 -6.26 -6.85 -7.96
C TRP A 55 -5.88 -5.56 -7.25
N GLY A 56 -5.52 -4.52 -8.01
CA GLY A 56 -5.21 -3.22 -7.43
C GLY A 56 -6.38 -2.67 -6.63
N THR A 57 -7.58 -2.74 -7.23
CA THR A 57 -8.82 -2.31 -6.60
C THR A 57 -9.08 -3.06 -5.29
N ARG A 58 -9.00 -4.40 -5.33
CA ARG A 58 -9.23 -5.25 -4.14
C ARG A 58 -8.25 -4.97 -3.01
N LEU A 59 -6.96 -4.78 -3.34
CA LEU A 59 -5.95 -4.46 -2.33
C LEU A 59 -6.19 -3.08 -1.73
N MET A 60 -6.48 -2.07 -2.56
CA MET A 60 -6.69 -0.71 -2.06
C MET A 60 -7.97 -0.59 -1.24
N GLU A 61 -9.04 -1.33 -1.56
CA GLU A 61 -10.23 -1.45 -0.70
C GLU A 61 -9.89 -1.94 0.71
N ARG A 62 -8.94 -2.89 0.85
CA ARG A 62 -8.51 -3.40 2.17
C ARG A 62 -7.62 -2.40 2.90
N VAL A 63 -6.74 -1.69 2.19
CA VAL A 63 -5.92 -0.62 2.77
C VAL A 63 -6.81 0.48 3.33
N LEU A 64 -7.79 0.96 2.54
CA LEU A 64 -8.75 1.98 2.93
C LEU A 64 -9.75 1.50 4.00
N GLY A 65 -10.17 0.24 3.94
CA GLY A 65 -11.08 -0.33 4.93
C GLY A 65 -10.46 -0.50 6.32
N GLY A 66 -9.12 -0.52 6.41
CA GLY A 66 -8.38 -0.78 7.64
C GLY A 66 -7.71 0.44 8.28
N GLY A 67 -7.86 1.65 7.72
CA GLY A 67 -7.22 2.85 8.26
C GLY A 67 -7.52 4.13 7.49
N ASP A 68 -7.04 5.25 8.03
CA ASP A 68 -7.18 6.58 7.42
C ASP A 68 -5.96 6.93 6.55
N VAL A 69 -6.21 7.57 5.42
CA VAL A 69 -5.14 8.07 4.53
C VAL A 69 -4.71 9.45 5.00
N VAL A 70 -3.41 9.62 5.19
CA VAL A 70 -2.81 10.91 5.54
C VAL A 70 -1.75 11.25 4.50
N GLU A 71 -1.92 12.38 3.83
CA GLU A 71 -0.93 12.92 2.92
C GLU A 71 0.19 13.60 3.73
N VAL A 72 1.42 13.17 3.49
CA VAL A 72 2.62 13.76 4.12
C VAL A 72 3.35 14.56 3.06
N THR A 73 3.41 15.87 3.26
CA THR A 73 4.13 16.81 2.38
C THR A 73 5.30 17.43 3.12
N GLY A 74 6.29 17.93 2.37
CA GLY A 74 7.48 18.56 2.92
C GLY A 74 8.66 18.49 1.97
N ASP A 75 9.67 19.31 2.23
CA ASP A 75 10.93 19.26 1.49
C ASP A 75 11.67 17.96 1.81
N SER A 76 12.49 17.52 0.86
CA SER A 76 13.26 16.31 1.07
C SER A 76 14.39 16.57 2.07
N GLU A 77 14.26 15.95 3.24
CA GLU A 77 15.29 15.88 4.30
C GLU A 77 16.65 15.31 3.82
N ARG A 78 16.70 14.70 2.63
CA ARG A 78 17.93 14.20 2.02
C ARG A 78 18.73 15.30 1.32
N PHE A 79 18.04 16.26 0.71
CA PHE A 79 18.68 17.33 -0.08
C PHE A 79 18.97 18.59 0.75
N ASP A 80 18.29 18.78 1.87
CA ASP A 80 18.47 19.93 2.76
C ASP A 80 19.75 19.86 3.64
N LYS A 81 20.52 18.76 3.53
CA LYS A 81 21.78 18.53 4.28
C LYS A 81 23.06 18.71 3.46
N TYR A 82 22.98 19.18 2.21
CA TYR A 82 24.13 19.39 1.33
C TYR A 82 24.20 20.80 0.75
#